data_AF-A0A7Y2HYR8-F1
#
_entry.id   AF-A0A7Y2HYR8-F1
#
_cell.length_a   1.000
_cell.length_b   1.000
_cell.length_c   1.000
_cell.angle_alpha   90.00
_cell.angle_beta   90.00
_cell.angle_gamma   90.00
#
_symmetry.space_group_name_H-M   'P 1'
#
loop_
_entity.id
_entity.type
_entity.pdbx_description
1 polymer ?
#
loop_
_entity_poly.entity_id
_entity_poly.type
_entity_poly.pdbx_seq_one_letter_code
_entity_poly.pdbx_strand_id
1 'polypeptide(L)'
;MSGYRPFTVASLSFGLSLMALRVVAPAAGGGVGEATLDPAFASDYVAFDLGVPPVPFPMGGVTFAPGVTDTLLLAGGAAEATGAIYAVGLTRDCAGNLTGFDGTADAIAAAPFVDGGVRVTDAGTLLHT
;
A
#
# COMPACT_ATOMS: atom_id res chain seq x y z
N MET A 1 41.73 -23.28 -26.09
CA MET A 1 41.18 -21.95 -25.80
C MET A 1 40.66 -21.96 -24.37
N SER A 2 41.30 -21.17 -23.50
CA SER A 2 40.91 -20.65 -22.17
C SER A 2 39.96 -21.48 -21.29
N GLY A 3 40.27 -21.95 -20.08
CA GLY A 3 41.25 -21.50 -19.09
C GLY A 3 40.58 -21.44 -17.72
N TYR A 4 40.61 -22.54 -16.97
CA TYR A 4 40.28 -22.57 -15.53
C TYR A 4 41.59 -22.38 -14.76
N ARG A 5 41.64 -21.54 -13.72
CA ARG A 5 42.13 -21.76 -12.33
C ARG A 5 42.27 -20.40 -11.57
N PRO A 6 42.57 -20.34 -10.26
CA PRO A 6 41.64 -19.82 -9.25
C PRO A 6 42.24 -18.63 -8.46
N PHE A 7 41.46 -17.92 -7.65
CA PHE A 7 42.03 -17.11 -6.57
C PHE A 7 41.13 -17.17 -5.33
N THR A 8 41.71 -17.67 -4.25
CA THR A 8 41.18 -17.57 -2.88
C THR A 8 42.08 -16.61 -2.09
N VAL A 9 41.58 -16.19 -0.92
CA VAL A 9 42.16 -15.42 0.21
C VAL A 9 42.03 -13.89 0.00
N ALA A 10 41.56 -13.05 0.93
CA ALA A 10 41.46 -13.17 2.39
C ALA A 10 40.50 -12.15 3.03
N SER A 11 39.98 -12.55 4.20
CA SER A 11 39.83 -11.77 5.44
C SER A 11 38.75 -10.69 5.59
N LEU A 12 38.16 -10.72 6.79
CA LEU A 12 37.06 -9.92 7.33
C LEU A 12 37.34 -8.42 7.35
N SER A 13 36.27 -7.63 7.16
CA SER A 13 36.18 -6.27 7.70
C SER A 13 34.82 -6.11 8.37
N PHE A 14 34.82 -5.85 9.68
CA PHE A 14 33.67 -5.31 10.41
C PHE A 14 33.41 -3.90 9.87
N GLY A 15 32.49 -3.78 8.92
CA GLY A 15 31.98 -2.50 8.46
C GLY A 15 30.79 -2.09 9.31
N LEU A 16 30.96 -1.07 10.13
CA LEU A 16 29.88 -0.32 10.77
C LEU A 16 28.90 0.11 9.68
N SER A 17 27.79 -0.63 9.51
CA SER A 17 26.75 -0.24 8.57
C SER A 17 26.05 0.97 9.15
N LEU A 18 26.45 2.15 8.67
CA LEU A 18 25.69 3.38 8.82
C LEU A 18 24.35 3.11 8.12
N MET A 19 23.31 2.76 8.89
CA MET A 19 21.94 2.83 8.42
C MET A 19 21.71 4.28 7.99
N ALA A 20 21.80 4.53 6.70
CA ALA A 20 21.40 5.79 6.12
C ALA A 20 19.89 5.88 6.33
N LEU A 21 19.50 6.58 7.40
CA LEU A 21 18.13 7.04 7.61
C LEU A 21 17.83 8.00 6.46
N ARG A 22 17.33 7.47 5.34
CA ARG A 22 16.72 8.28 4.30
C ARG A 22 15.35 8.69 4.81
N VAL A 23 15.31 9.85 5.45
CA VAL A 23 14.07 10.60 5.60
C VAL A 23 13.64 10.98 4.18
N VAL A 24 12.77 10.17 3.59
CA VAL A 24 12.01 10.59 2.41
C VAL A 24 10.99 11.58 2.95
N ALA A 25 11.18 12.86 2.61
CA ALA A 25 10.20 13.89 2.96
C ALA A 25 8.85 13.52 2.32
N PRO A 26 7.73 13.59 3.06
CA PRO A 26 6.43 13.41 2.43
C PRO A 26 6.24 14.53 1.41
N ALA A 27 5.93 14.14 0.17
CA ALA A 27 5.43 15.10 -0.82
C ALA A 27 4.12 15.66 -0.26
N ALA A 28 4.05 16.97 -0.05
CA ALA A 28 2.87 17.64 0.46
C ALA A 28 1.73 17.56 -0.56
N GLY A 29 0.95 16.48 -0.51
CA GLY A 29 -0.42 16.42 -1.02
C GLY A 29 -1.36 16.98 0.04
N GLY A 30 -2.30 17.83 -0.36
CA GLY A 30 -3.27 18.42 0.57
C GLY A 30 -4.23 17.37 1.12
N GLY A 31 -3.91 16.82 2.29
CA GLY A 31 -4.78 15.94 3.04
C GLY A 31 -5.89 16.71 3.78
N VAL A 32 -7.14 16.29 3.58
CA VAL A 32 -8.28 16.66 4.43
C VAL A 32 -8.15 15.92 5.77
N GLY A 33 -7.86 16.65 6.85
CA GLY A 33 -7.93 16.16 8.23
C GLY A 33 -6.90 15.08 8.56
N GLU A 34 -5.81 15.49 9.21
CA GLU A 34 -4.88 14.56 9.86
C GLU A 34 -5.69 13.58 10.73
N ALA A 35 -5.49 12.27 10.54
CA ALA A 35 -6.22 11.28 11.33
C ALA A 35 -5.86 11.46 12.81
N THR A 36 -6.83 11.88 13.63
CA THR A 36 -6.61 12.02 15.06
C THR A 36 -6.56 10.65 15.71
N LEU A 37 -5.38 10.30 16.23
CA LEU A 37 -5.21 9.11 17.05
C LEU A 37 -5.71 9.38 18.47
N ASP A 38 -6.42 8.42 19.06
CA ASP A 38 -6.76 8.49 20.47
C ASP A 38 -5.45 8.50 21.30
N PRO A 39 -5.35 9.31 22.37
CA PRO A 39 -4.15 9.39 23.19
C PRO A 39 -3.65 8.03 23.71
N ALA A 40 -4.54 7.05 23.90
CA ALA A 40 -4.17 5.70 24.32
C ALA A 40 -3.34 4.94 23.27
N PHE A 41 -3.37 5.35 22.00
CA PHE A 41 -2.67 4.71 20.88
C PHE A 41 -1.61 5.61 20.24
N ALA A 42 -1.53 6.87 20.64
CA ALA A 42 -0.63 7.86 20.04
C ALA A 42 0.87 7.55 20.22
N SER A 43 1.24 6.68 21.18
CA SER A 43 2.62 6.20 21.33
C SER A 43 2.98 5.07 20.38
N ASP A 44 1.98 4.34 19.87
CA ASP A 44 2.17 3.08 19.14
C ASP A 44 1.95 3.26 17.63
N TYR A 45 1.21 4.30 17.23
CA TYR A 45 0.85 4.56 15.84
C TYR A 45 1.21 5.98 15.42
N VAL A 46 1.46 6.12 14.13
CA VAL A 46 1.60 7.40 13.44
C VAL A 46 0.65 7.39 12.26
N ALA A 47 -0.12 8.46 12.10
CA ALA A 47 -0.90 8.68 10.89
C ALA A 47 0.03 9.10 9.76
N PHE A 48 -0.07 8.43 8.61
CA PHE A 48 0.73 8.74 7.44
C PHE A 48 -0.16 8.92 6.22
N ASP A 49 0.02 10.03 5.50
CA ASP A 49 -0.70 10.30 4.27
C ASP A 49 -0.03 9.58 3.09
N LEU A 50 -0.74 8.62 2.49
CA LEU A 50 -0.29 7.87 1.31
C LEU A 50 -0.53 8.63 0.00
N GLY A 51 -1.18 9.79 0.05
CA GLY A 51 -1.63 10.54 -1.10
C GLY A 51 -2.93 10.02 -1.69
N VAL A 52 -3.25 10.49 -2.90
CA VAL A 52 -4.49 10.14 -3.58
C VAL A 52 -4.38 8.75 -4.21
N PRO A 53 -5.28 7.80 -3.88
CA PRO A 53 -5.31 6.49 -4.53
C PRO A 53 -5.58 6.63 -6.04
N PRO A 54 -4.95 5.80 -6.90
CA PRO A 54 -5.08 5.91 -8.36
C PRO A 54 -6.36 5.27 -8.90
N VAL A 55 -7.53 5.65 -8.38
CA VAL A 55 -8.86 5.17 -8.81
C VAL A 55 -9.76 6.35 -9.19
N PRO A 56 -10.79 6.15 -10.04
CA PRO A 56 -11.73 7.21 -10.37
C PRO A 56 -12.50 7.71 -9.16
N PHE A 57 -12.71 9.03 -9.09
CA PHE A 57 -13.65 9.64 -8.15
C PHE A 57 -15.11 9.41 -8.58
N PRO A 58 -16.06 9.44 -7.64
CA PRO A 58 -15.85 9.47 -6.18
C PRO A 58 -15.31 8.13 -5.67
N MET A 59 -14.54 8.17 -4.58
CA MET A 59 -13.97 6.97 -3.96
C MET A 59 -14.94 6.40 -2.91
N GLY A 60 -15.02 5.07 -2.83
CA GLY A 60 -15.85 4.35 -1.86
C GLY A 60 -15.03 3.53 -0.87
N GLY A 61 -15.55 2.35 -0.49
CA GLY A 61 -14.93 1.47 0.49
C GLY A 61 -13.53 0.98 0.10
N VAL A 62 -12.72 0.64 1.12
CA VAL A 62 -11.36 0.11 0.97
C VAL A 62 -11.14 -1.09 1.90
N THR A 63 -10.43 -2.10 1.41
CA THR A 63 -9.99 -3.24 2.23
C THR A 63 -8.70 -3.85 1.68
N PHE A 64 -7.97 -4.62 2.48
CA PHE A 64 -6.86 -5.42 1.95
C PHE A 64 -7.39 -6.61 1.16
N ALA A 65 -6.68 -6.97 0.09
CA ALA A 65 -6.98 -8.21 -0.61
C ALA A 65 -6.72 -9.42 0.32
N PRO A 66 -7.49 -10.51 0.18
CA PRO A 66 -7.42 -11.62 1.13
C PRO A 66 -6.07 -12.31 1.10
N GLY A 67 -5.53 -12.60 2.29
CA GLY A 67 -4.29 -13.36 2.44
C GLY A 67 -3.02 -12.60 2.05
N VAL A 68 -3.13 -11.32 1.65
CA VAL A 68 -1.98 -10.49 1.31
C VAL A 68 -2.03 -9.14 2.01
N THR A 69 -0.87 -8.57 2.27
CA THR A 69 -0.73 -7.26 2.93
C THR A 69 -0.41 -6.14 1.95
N ASP A 70 -0.07 -6.45 0.70
CA ASP A 70 0.57 -5.49 -0.21
C ASP A 70 -0.35 -5.09 -1.36
N THR A 71 -1.64 -5.39 -1.23
CA THR A 71 -2.66 -5.05 -2.21
C THR A 71 -3.91 -4.53 -1.51
N LEU A 72 -4.36 -3.36 -1.91
CA LEU A 72 -5.65 -2.80 -1.51
C LEU A 72 -6.68 -3.02 -2.60
N LEU A 73 -7.91 -3.27 -2.17
CA LEU A 73 -9.11 -3.25 -2.99
C LEU A 73 -9.88 -1.97 -2.64
N LEU A 74 -10.17 -1.14 -3.63
CA LEU A 74 -10.87 0.13 -3.46
C LEU A 74 -12.03 0.25 -4.45
N ALA A 75 -13.12 0.85 -4.01
CA ALA A 75 -14.20 1.26 -4.90
C ALA A 75 -13.87 2.61 -5.57
N GLY A 76 -14.00 2.67 -6.89
CA GLY A 76 -13.91 3.90 -7.68
C GLY A 76 -15.15 4.10 -8.55
N GLY A 77 -15.54 5.35 -8.78
CA GLY A 77 -16.84 5.68 -9.38
C GLY A 77 -18.01 5.33 -8.45
N ALA A 78 -17.83 5.57 -7.15
CA ALA A 78 -18.79 5.19 -6.13
C ALA A 78 -20.15 5.87 -6.34
N ALA A 79 -21.24 5.17 -6.01
CA ALA A 79 -22.62 5.60 -6.25
C ALA A 79 -22.97 5.93 -7.73
N GLU A 80 -22.09 5.57 -8.68
CA GLU A 80 -22.32 5.75 -10.11
C GLU A 80 -22.54 4.41 -10.83
N ALA A 81 -23.25 4.43 -11.95
CA ALA A 81 -23.47 3.23 -12.77
C ALA A 81 -22.17 2.63 -13.34
N THR A 82 -21.11 3.43 -13.39
CA THR A 82 -19.76 3.06 -13.83
C THR A 82 -18.87 2.53 -12.70
N GLY A 83 -19.41 2.40 -11.48
CA GLY A 83 -18.67 1.93 -10.31
C GLY A 83 -17.96 0.59 -10.53
N ALA A 84 -16.77 0.47 -9.98
CA ALA A 84 -15.95 -0.74 -10.06
C ALA A 84 -15.06 -0.90 -8.82
N ILE A 85 -14.65 -2.14 -8.57
CA ILE A 85 -13.62 -2.46 -7.60
C ILE A 85 -12.28 -2.53 -8.33
N TYR A 86 -11.30 -1.82 -7.79
CA TYR A 86 -9.94 -1.74 -8.28
C TYR A 86 -8.97 -2.39 -7.30
N ALA A 87 -7.94 -3.06 -7.81
CA ALA A 87 -6.81 -3.52 -7.03
C ALA A 87 -5.60 -2.61 -7.28
N VAL A 88 -4.92 -2.18 -6.22
CA VAL A 88 -3.68 -1.39 -6.31
C VAL A 88 -2.62 -1.96 -5.38
N GLY A 89 -1.37 -1.97 -5.85
CA GLY A 89 -0.22 -2.37 -5.05
C GLY A 89 0.11 -1.33 -3.99
N LEU A 90 0.80 -1.76 -2.94
CA LEU A 90 1.31 -0.90 -1.87
C LEU A 90 2.83 -1.04 -1.73
N THR A 91 3.51 0.06 -1.45
CA THR A 91 4.92 0.06 -1.08
C THR A 91 5.09 0.07 0.43
N ARG A 92 6.10 -0.66 0.92
CA ARG A 92 6.46 -0.72 2.34
C ARG A 92 7.92 -0.35 2.56
N ASP A 93 8.21 0.22 3.72
CA ASP A 93 9.59 0.37 4.19
C ASP A 93 10.15 -0.97 4.72
N CYS A 94 11.44 -0.97 5.11
CA CYS A 94 12.09 -2.15 5.67
C CYS A 94 11.53 -2.61 7.03
N ALA A 95 10.75 -1.75 7.72
CA ALA A 95 10.05 -2.07 8.96
C ALA A 95 8.63 -2.58 8.72
N GLY A 96 8.17 -2.58 7.46
CA GLY A 96 6.85 -3.03 7.05
C GLY A 96 5.77 -1.94 7.09
N ASN A 97 6.10 -0.67 7.30
CA ASN A 97 5.12 0.42 7.27
C ASN A 97 4.73 0.78 5.84
N LEU A 98 3.48 1.17 5.62
CA LEU A 98 3.02 1.66 4.31
C LEU A 98 3.67 2.99 3.99
N THR A 99 4.13 3.14 2.74
CA THR A 99 4.82 4.36 2.27
C THR A 99 4.20 4.96 1.01
N GLY A 100 3.33 4.23 0.32
CA GLY A 100 2.66 4.72 -0.87
C GLY A 100 1.95 3.61 -1.64
N PHE A 101 1.45 3.98 -2.82
CA PHE A 101 0.90 3.07 -3.81
C PHE A 101 1.98 2.62 -4.79
N ASP A 102 1.87 1.39 -5.27
CA ASP A 102 2.72 0.84 -6.33
C ASP A 102 1.92 0.69 -7.62
N GLY A 103 2.42 1.31 -8.69
CA GLY A 103 1.82 1.25 -10.02
C GLY A 103 0.46 1.95 -10.16
N THR A 104 -0.35 1.42 -11.09
CA THR A 104 -1.72 1.87 -11.38
C THR A 104 -2.73 0.91 -10.80
N ALA A 105 -3.95 1.38 -10.51
CA ALA A 105 -5.01 0.48 -10.07
C ALA A 105 -5.67 -0.24 -11.26
N ASP A 106 -5.87 -1.55 -11.14
CA ASP A 106 -6.52 -2.38 -12.15
C ASP A 106 -7.97 -2.67 -11.73
N ALA A 107 -8.94 -2.48 -12.63
CA ALA A 107 -10.33 -2.85 -12.38
C ALA A 107 -10.46 -4.39 -12.35
N ILE A 108 -10.88 -4.95 -11.22
CA ILE A 108 -11.01 -6.40 -11.02
C ILE A 108 -12.46 -6.89 -11.04
N ALA A 109 -13.42 -5.98 -10.84
CA ALA A 109 -14.85 -6.28 -10.90
C ALA A 109 -15.66 -5.04 -11.24
N ALA A 110 -16.65 -5.19 -12.12
CA ALA A 110 -17.71 -4.21 -12.26
C ALA A 110 -18.60 -4.23 -11.00
N ALA A 111 -18.88 -3.07 -10.43
CA ALA A 111 -19.67 -2.91 -9.22
C ALA A 111 -20.51 -1.62 -9.31
N PRO A 112 -21.54 -1.59 -10.18
CA PRO A 112 -22.37 -0.40 -10.35
C PRO A 112 -22.99 0.02 -9.02
N PHE A 113 -22.94 1.32 -8.74
CA PHE A 113 -23.45 1.95 -7.52
C PHE A 113 -22.77 1.50 -6.22
N VAL A 114 -21.56 0.93 -6.31
CA VAL A 114 -20.76 0.61 -5.12
C VAL A 114 -20.54 1.84 -4.24
N ASP A 115 -20.69 1.70 -2.94
CA ASP A 115 -20.56 2.75 -1.95
C ASP A 115 -19.42 2.41 -0.95
N GLY A 116 -19.57 2.78 0.32
CA GLY A 116 -18.56 2.59 1.36
C GLY A 116 -18.29 1.15 1.78
N GLY A 117 -19.16 0.19 1.43
CA GLY A 117 -18.98 -1.21 1.80
C GLY A 117 -18.13 -1.96 0.78
N VAL A 118 -16.90 -2.33 1.16
CA VAL A 118 -16.09 -3.33 0.45
C VAL A 118 -15.53 -4.28 1.49
N ARG A 119 -15.95 -5.55 1.46
CA ARG A 119 -15.49 -6.58 2.41
C ARG A 119 -15.30 -7.92 1.73
N VAL A 120 -14.21 -8.60 2.06
CA VAL A 120 -14.03 -9.98 1.67
C VAL A 120 -14.43 -10.92 2.80
N THR A 121 -15.17 -11.99 2.47
CA THR A 121 -15.53 -13.07 3.39
C THR A 121 -14.38 -14.06 3.57
N ASP A 122 -14.44 -14.90 4.59
CA ASP A 122 -13.46 -15.96 4.83
C ASP A 122 -13.42 -17.00 3.69
N ALA A 123 -14.47 -17.05 2.86
CA ALA A 123 -14.53 -17.86 1.65
C ALA A 123 -13.88 -17.18 0.42
N GLY A 124 -13.34 -15.96 0.58
CA GLY A 124 -12.73 -15.20 -0.51
C GLY A 124 -13.72 -14.43 -1.39
N THR A 125 -15.01 -14.39 -1.04
CA THR A 125 -16.01 -13.64 -1.80
C THR A 125 -15.94 -12.15 -1.46
N LEU A 126 -15.81 -11.30 -2.48
CA LEU A 126 -15.92 -9.85 -2.32
C LEU A 126 -17.39 -9.43 -2.29
N LEU A 127 -17.78 -8.80 -1.19
CA LEU A 127 -19.08 -8.17 -0.97
C LEU A 127 -18.94 -6.66 -1.08
N HIS A 128 -19.91 -6.04 -1.73
CA HIS A 128 -20.02 -4.59 -1.77
C HIS A 128 -21.48 -4.16 -1.59
N THR A 129 -21.68 -2.93 -1.10
CA THR A 129 -22.99 -2.30 -0.90
C THR A 129 -23.10 -1.04 -1.72
#